data_AF-A0A838I5D4-F1
#
_entry.id   AF-A0A838I5D4-F1
#
_cell.length_a   1.000
_cell.length_b   1.000
_cell.length_c   1.000
_cell.angle_alpha   90.00
_cell.angle_beta   90.00
_cell.angle_gamma   90.00
#
_symmetry.space_group_name_H-M   'P 1'
#
loop_
_entity.id
_entity.type
_entity.pdbx_description
1 polymer ?
#
loop_
_entity_poly.entity_id
_entity_poly.type
_entity_poly.pdbx_seq_one_letter_code
_entity_poly.pdbx_strand_id
1 'polypeptide(L)'
;VYRVAPVTPNVGTLSITRGPEGSSIVSGFGVPFQAHTVQATNTLVEPFATIGAATAAADGSLFYEDPGTAGLPQRFYRIQYP
;
A
#
# COMPACT_ATOMS: atom_id res chain seq x y z
N VAL A 1 -1.34 -3.25 -33.26
CA VAL A 1 -1.21 -3.79 -31.89
C VAL A 1 -2.25 -3.10 -31.03
N TYR A 2 -3.32 -3.80 -30.64
CA TYR A 2 -4.34 -3.23 -29.75
C TYR A 2 -3.85 -3.38 -28.31
N ARG A 3 -3.56 -2.27 -27.64
CA ARG A 3 -3.26 -2.26 -26.20
C ARG A 3 -4.59 -2.28 -25.47
N VAL A 4 -4.96 -3.42 -24.90
CA VAL A 4 -6.04 -3.49 -23.91
C VAL A 4 -5.52 -2.80 -22.65
N ALA A 5 -5.89 -1.54 -22.44
CA ALA A 5 -5.74 -0.91 -21.13
C ALA A 5 -6.87 -1.46 -20.24
N PRO A 6 -6.58 -2.05 -19.06
CA PRO A 6 -7.62 -2.45 -18.12
C PRO A 6 -8.47 -1.24 -17.76
N VAL A 7 -9.80 -1.42 -17.75
CA VAL A 7 -10.78 -0.32 -17.67
C VAL A 7 -10.81 0.38 -16.31
N THR A 8 -10.08 -0.11 -15.30
CA THR A 8 -9.70 0.63 -14.08
C THR A 8 -8.49 -0.11 -13.48
N PRO A 9 -7.40 0.57 -13.06
CA PRO A 9 -6.34 -0.08 -12.32
C PRO A 9 -6.91 -0.70 -11.04
N ASN A 10 -6.80 -2.03 -10.89
CA ASN A 10 -7.24 -2.69 -9.67
C ASN A 10 -6.13 -2.57 -8.62
N VAL A 11 -6.33 -1.69 -7.65
CA VAL A 11 -5.41 -1.49 -6.52
C VAL A 11 -6.20 -1.45 -5.22
N GLY A 12 -5.70 -2.09 -4.18
CA GLY A 12 -6.41 -2.14 -2.91
C GLY A 12 -5.61 -2.80 -1.79
N THR A 13 -5.96 -2.45 -0.56
CA THR A 13 -5.41 -3.06 0.65
C THR A 13 -6.25 -4.29 1.01
N LEU A 14 -5.59 -5.42 1.24
CA LEU A 14 -6.22 -6.69 1.61
C LEU A 14 -6.19 -6.90 3.12
N SER A 15 -5.03 -6.69 3.76
CA SER A 15 -4.89 -6.82 5.20
C SER A 15 -3.80 -5.90 5.74
N ILE A 16 -3.93 -5.58 7.02
CA ILE A 16 -2.91 -4.87 7.80
C ILE A 16 -2.67 -5.69 9.05
N THR A 17 -1.42 -6.11 9.27
CA THR A 17 -1.02 -6.88 10.45
C THR A 17 0.13 -6.19 11.16
N ARG A 18 0.30 -6.49 12.46
CA ARG A 18 1.50 -6.05 13.17
C ARG A 18 2.67 -6.92 12.77
N GLY A 19 3.78 -6.28 12.39
CA GLY A 19 5.06 -6.91 12.16
C GLY A 19 5.95 -6.93 13.41
N PRO A 20 7.20 -7.39 13.27
CA PRO A 20 8.20 -7.33 14.33
C PRO A 20 8.46 -5.90 14.80
N GLU A 21 8.96 -5.75 16.03
CA GLU A 21 9.43 -4.45 16.55
C GLU A 21 8.40 -3.31 16.53
N GLY A 22 7.11 -3.65 16.37
CA GLY A 22 6.03 -2.66 16.28
C GLY A 22 5.85 -2.06 14.89
N SER A 23 6.44 -2.65 13.85
CA SER A 23 6.13 -2.32 12.45
C SER A 23 4.71 -2.75 12.08
N SER A 24 4.23 -2.26 10.94
CA SER A 24 2.96 -2.70 10.36
C SER A 24 3.20 -3.23 8.96
N ILE A 25 2.62 -4.38 8.66
CA ILE A 25 2.69 -5.01 7.35
C ILE A 25 1.37 -4.74 6.63
N VAL A 26 1.45 -4.05 5.50
CA VAL A 26 0.33 -3.78 4.61
C VAL A 26 0.42 -4.76 3.45
N SER A 27 -0.59 -5.61 3.30
CA SER A 27 -0.75 -6.48 2.14
C SER A 27 -1.88 -5.98 1.25
N GLY A 28 -1.78 -6.24 -0.04
CA GLY A 28 -2.76 -5.78 -1.01
C GLY A 28 -2.55 -6.36 -2.38
N PHE A 29 -3.23 -5.75 -3.34
CA PHE A 29 -3.09 -6.04 -4.75
C PHE A 29 -2.92 -4.75 -5.55
N GLY A 30 -2.27 -4.85 -6.70
CA GLY A 30 -2.04 -3.76 -7.62
C GLY A 30 -1.82 -4.25 -9.04
N VAL A 31 -1.54 -3.32 -9.95
CA VAL A 31 -1.17 -3.67 -11.34
C VAL A 31 0.18 -4.40 -11.34
N PRO A 32 0.28 -5.62 -11.91
CA PRO A 32 1.49 -6.41 -11.93
C PRO A 32 2.71 -5.66 -12.47
N PHE A 33 3.86 -5.86 -11.83
CA PHE A 33 5.15 -5.25 -12.19
C PHE A 33 5.19 -3.71 -12.12
N GLN A 34 4.15 -3.07 -11.56
CA GLN A 34 4.13 -1.62 -11.34
C GLN A 34 4.44 -1.28 -9.89
N ALA A 35 5.14 -0.16 -9.70
CA ALA A 35 5.35 0.43 -8.39
C ALA A 35 4.11 1.26 -8.00
N HIS A 36 3.52 0.93 -6.86
CA HIS A 36 2.40 1.67 -6.29
C HIS A 36 2.88 2.47 -5.08
N THR A 37 2.34 3.68 -4.91
CA THR A 37 2.70 4.49 -3.75
C THR A 37 1.89 4.05 -2.54
N VAL A 38 2.57 3.88 -1.42
CA VAL A 38 1.94 3.57 -0.13
C VAL A 38 1.91 4.86 0.67
N GLN A 39 0.71 5.22 1.11
CA GLN A 39 0.48 6.43 1.88
C GLN A 39 -0.20 6.10 3.20
N ALA A 40 0.12 6.87 4.23
CA ALA A 40 -0.47 6.71 5.54
C ALA A 40 -0.78 8.04 6.23
N THR A 41 -1.64 7.95 7.24
CA THR A 41 -1.93 9.04 8.17
C THR A 41 -2.19 8.47 9.57
N ASN A 42 -1.91 9.25 10.60
CA ASN A 42 -2.22 8.89 12.00
C ASN A 42 -3.65 9.25 12.39
N THR A 43 -4.31 10.10 11.60
CA THR A 43 -5.69 10.53 11.82
C THR A 43 -6.40 10.68 10.48
N LEU A 44 -7.70 10.43 10.42
CA LEU A 44 -8.48 10.67 9.20
C LEU A 44 -8.78 12.17 8.96
N VAL A 45 -8.23 13.06 9.79
CA VAL A 45 -8.35 14.52 9.66
C VAL A 45 -7.19 15.09 8.84
N GLU A 46 -6.00 14.51 8.99
CA GLU A 46 -4.80 14.90 8.24
C GLU A 46 -4.74 14.23 6.85
N PRO A 47 -4.16 14.89 5.85
CA PRO A 47 -3.95 14.28 4.54
C PRO A 47 -3.01 13.07 4.64
N PHE A 48 -3.25 12.08 3.80
CA PHE A 48 -2.34 10.95 3.64
C PHE A 48 -1.00 11.41 3.08
N ALA A 49 0.09 11.05 3.77
CA ALA A 49 1.45 11.31 3.33
C ALA A 49 2.07 10.05 2.73
N THR A 50 2.90 10.20 1.69
CA THR A 50 3.66 9.09 1.12
C THR A 50 4.71 8.62 2.11
N ILE A 51 4.68 7.32 2.42
CA ILE A 51 5.65 6.66 3.30
C ILE A 51 6.62 5.77 2.53
N GLY A 52 6.23 5.35 1.32
CA GLY A 52 7.10 4.58 0.45
C GLY A 52 6.38 4.10 -0.82
N ALA A 53 6.98 3.14 -1.49
CA ALA A 53 6.42 2.48 -2.64
C ALA A 53 6.60 0.96 -2.51
N ALA A 54 5.68 0.21 -3.10
CA ALA A 54 5.78 -1.24 -3.19
C ALA A 54 5.46 -1.69 -4.62
N THR A 55 6.32 -2.55 -5.15
CA THR A 55 6.16 -3.12 -6.49
C THR A 55 5.29 -4.35 -6.39
N ALA A 56 4.19 -4.37 -7.16
CA ALA A 56 3.35 -5.55 -7.23
C ALA A 56 4.07 -6.67 -7.99
N ALA A 57 3.97 -7.90 -7.48
CA ALA A 57 4.50 -9.09 -8.12
C ALA A 57 3.72 -9.44 -9.41
N ALA A 58 4.15 -10.50 -10.10
CA ALA A 58 3.55 -10.95 -11.36
C ALA A 58 2.06 -11.31 -11.24
N ASP A 59 1.63 -11.78 -10.07
CA ASP A 59 0.25 -12.10 -9.72
C ASP A 59 -0.54 -10.88 -9.22
N GLY A 60 0.09 -9.71 -9.17
CA GLY A 60 -0.48 -8.48 -8.65
C GLY A 60 -0.42 -8.34 -7.14
N SER A 61 0.10 -9.32 -6.39
CA SER A 61 0.25 -9.23 -4.94
C SER A 61 1.26 -8.14 -4.56
N LEU A 62 0.98 -7.44 -3.46
CA LEU A 62 1.80 -6.34 -2.97
C LEU A 62 1.97 -6.47 -1.45
N PHE A 63 3.19 -6.21 -0.99
CA PHE A 63 3.54 -6.16 0.42
C PHE A 63 4.40 -4.93 0.71
N TYR A 64 4.13 -4.26 1.82
CA TYR A 64 4.90 -3.13 2.30
C TYR A 64 5.01 -3.18 3.83
N GLU A 65 6.22 -2.99 4.35
CA GLU A 65 6.46 -2.84 5.79
C GLU A 65 6.61 -1.34 6.12
N ASP A 66 5.74 -0.83 6.99
CA ASP A 66 5.87 0.50 7.62
C ASP A 66 6.63 0.33 8.95
N PRO A 67 7.93 0.68 9.02
CA PRO A 67 8.70 0.59 10.25
C PRO A 67 8.34 1.71 11.24
N GLY A 68 7.63 2.76 10.80
CA GLY A 68 7.36 3.97 11.58
C GLY A 68 6.14 3.87 12.51
N THR A 69 5.69 2.66 12.87
CA THR A 69 4.42 2.49 13.59
C THR A 69 4.54 2.19 15.08
N ALA A 70 5.76 1.99 15.58
CA ALA A 70 5.99 1.75 16.99
C ALA A 70 5.48 2.94 17.83
N GLY A 71 4.63 2.64 18.83
CA GLY A 71 4.06 3.65 19.73
C GLY A 71 2.91 4.48 19.16
N LEU A 72 2.51 4.26 17.90
CA LEU A 72 1.33 4.93 17.35
C LEU A 72 0.05 4.25 17.85
N PRO A 73 -0.93 5.02 18.36
CA PRO A 73 -2.21 4.44 18.82
C PRO A 73 -3.04 3.90 17.65
N GLN A 74 -2.85 4.44 16.46
CA GLN A 74 -3.53 4.05 15.22
C GLN A 74 -2.73 4.51 14.00
N ARG A 75 -2.98 3.85 12.86
CA ARG A 75 -2.37 4.17 11.56
C ARG A 75 -3.32 3.74 10.45
N PHE A 76 -3.62 4.63 9.51
CA PHE A 76 -4.49 4.38 8.37
C PHE A 76 -3.66 4.36 7.09
N TYR A 77 -4.04 3.50 6.14
CA TYR A 77 -3.27 3.28 4.92
C TYR A 77 -4.15 3.40 3.68
N ARG A 78 -3.54 3.80 2.58
CA ARG A 78 -4.07 3.61 1.23
C ARG A 78 -2.92 3.31 0.27
N ILE A 79 -3.21 2.50 -0.74
CA ILE A 79 -2.29 2.21 -1.85
C ILE A 79 -2.83 2.95 -3.06
N GLN A 80 -1.98 3.74 -3.71
CA GLN A 80 -2.37 4.55 -4.86
C GLN A 80 -1.64 4.07 -6.12
N TYR A 81 -2.41 3.92 -7.20
CA TYR A 81 -1.89 3.66 -8.54
C TYR A 81 -0.98 4.83 -8.99
N PRO A 82 0.13 4.55 -9.71
CA PRO A 82 1.02 5.58 -10.26
C PRO A 82 0.33 6.62 -11.16
#